data_AF-A0A4R7FCV2-F1
#
_entry.id   AF-A0A4R7FCV2-F1
#
_cell.length_a   1.000
_cell.length_b   1.000
_cell.length_c   1.000
_cell.angle_alpha   90.00
_cell.angle_beta   90.00
_cell.angle_gamma   90.00
#
_symmetry.space_group_name_H-M   'P 1'
#
loop_
_entity.id
_entity.type
_entity.pdbx_description
1 polymer ?
#
loop_
_entity_poly.entity_id
_entity_poly.type
_entity_poly.pdbx_seq_one_letter_code
_entity_poly.pdbx_strand_id
1 'polypeptide(L)'
;MKTFKLLKNIGLILFLGLVTTACSSSDDNKGGKGSNLLENVPKGEIVPEAQRFITLTGYDENVAVKSNSATVLNADSQKWWRMEKSGVIYWYEGKYETDVEDGDFTYYAFYPNGKLYARYTLEDTPIEYASWRWIDSSKSKIGVKTSFTEELVYEITELNSFGVTYAHIISEMGYTTVLWEQYKLGN
;
A
#
# COMPACT_ATOMS: atom_id res chain seq x y z
N MET A 1 -49.14 -1.89 -21.83
CA MET A 1 -49.86 -0.71 -21.29
C MET A 1 -50.07 -0.97 -19.80
N LYS A 2 -49.66 -0.14 -18.85
CA LYS A 2 -49.74 1.32 -18.78
C LYS A 2 -48.46 1.93 -18.22
N THR A 3 -48.02 2.96 -18.92
CA THR A 3 -47.06 3.99 -18.53
C THR A 3 -47.63 4.90 -17.45
N PHE A 4 -46.82 5.31 -16.48
CA PHE A 4 -46.94 6.64 -15.91
C PHE A 4 -45.59 7.35 -16.01
N LYS A 5 -45.61 8.37 -16.86
CA LYS A 5 -44.56 9.36 -17.09
C LYS A 5 -44.94 10.63 -16.33
N LEU A 6 -43.90 11.41 -16.03
CA LEU A 6 -43.86 12.85 -15.71
C LEU A 6 -44.37 13.31 -14.35
N LEU A 7 -43.45 13.94 -13.60
CA LEU A 7 -43.43 15.35 -13.17
C LEU A 7 -41.94 15.66 -12.85
N LYS A 8 -41.08 16.09 -13.79
CA LYS A 8 -40.76 17.47 -14.21
C LYS A 8 -41.02 18.59 -13.19
N ASN A 9 -39.90 19.18 -12.76
CA ASN A 9 -39.66 20.53 -12.22
C ASN A 9 -39.85 20.76 -10.71
N ILE A 10 -38.95 21.63 -10.19
CA ILE A 10 -38.76 22.11 -8.80
C ILE A 10 -37.70 21.28 -8.05
N GLY A 11 -36.52 21.77 -7.70
CA GLY A 11 -35.95 23.11 -7.81
C GLY A 11 -34.43 23.04 -7.66
N LEU A 12 -33.75 23.85 -8.47
CA LEU A 12 -32.33 24.17 -8.41
C LEU A 12 -32.07 24.90 -7.08
N ILE A 13 -31.59 24.20 -6.05
CA ILE A 13 -31.06 24.85 -4.85
C ILE A 13 -29.56 25.03 -5.05
N LEU A 14 -29.24 26.24 -5.49
CA LEU A 14 -27.92 26.84 -5.53
C LEU A 14 -27.49 27.16 -4.09
N PHE A 15 -26.62 26.36 -3.48
CA PHE A 15 -25.90 26.78 -2.26
C PHE A 15 -24.50 27.24 -2.67
N LEU A 16 -24.44 28.53 -3.01
CA LEU A 16 -23.19 29.26 -3.18
C LEU A 16 -22.85 29.94 -1.85
N GLY A 17 -21.70 29.58 -1.29
CA GLY A 17 -20.88 30.47 -0.46
C GLY A 17 -21.00 30.34 1.06
N LEU A 18 -19.92 29.84 1.69
CA LEU A 18 -19.21 30.62 2.71
C LEU A 18 -17.82 30.02 2.93
N VAL A 19 -16.82 30.75 2.43
CA VAL A 19 -15.42 30.59 2.82
C VAL A 19 -15.26 31.36 4.12
N THR A 20 -14.90 30.68 5.20
CA THR A 20 -14.24 31.29 6.36
C THR A 20 -13.07 30.40 6.76
N THR A 21 -11.87 30.83 6.37
CA THR A 21 -10.63 30.48 7.05
C THR A 21 -10.58 31.18 8.40
N ALA A 22 -10.52 30.42 9.49
CA ALA A 22 -9.82 30.79 10.71
C ALA A 22 -9.56 29.53 11.56
N CYS A 23 -8.28 29.27 11.80
CA CYS A 23 -7.80 28.40 12.87
C CYS A 23 -8.47 28.79 14.20
N SER A 24 -9.20 27.86 14.80
CA SER A 24 -9.25 27.79 16.26
C SER A 24 -8.20 26.79 16.68
N SER A 25 -7.04 27.34 17.06
CA SER A 25 -6.11 26.69 17.96
C SER A 25 -6.83 26.38 19.26
N SER A 26 -7.35 25.17 19.38
CA SER A 26 -7.70 24.56 20.65
C SER A 26 -6.83 23.31 20.75
N ASP A 27 -5.66 23.56 21.33
CA ASP A 27 -4.84 22.59 22.04
C ASP A 27 -5.72 21.72 22.92
N ASP A 28 -6.05 20.55 22.42
CA ASP A 28 -6.31 19.37 23.24
C ASP A 28 -5.39 18.26 22.76
N ASN A 29 -4.08 18.52 22.86
CA ASN A 29 -3.05 17.49 22.85
C ASN A 29 -3.16 16.65 24.13
N LYS A 30 -4.21 15.84 24.20
CA LYS A 30 -4.18 14.61 25.00
C LYS A 30 -3.38 13.59 24.20
N GLY A 31 -2.06 13.72 24.32
CA GLY A 31 -1.12 12.68 23.92
C GLY A 31 -1.50 11.36 24.58
N GLY A 32 -1.74 10.35 23.74
CA GLY A 32 -1.94 8.97 24.17
C GLY A 32 -2.55 8.14 23.06
N LYS A 33 -1.75 7.23 22.48
CA LYS A 33 -2.08 6.15 21.52
C LYS A 33 -1.75 6.34 20.03
N GLY A 34 -0.85 7.26 19.67
CA GLY A 34 -0.35 7.36 18.27
C GLY A 34 0.87 6.49 17.95
N SER A 35 1.62 5.99 18.94
CA SER A 35 3.00 5.55 18.72
C SER A 35 3.24 4.05 18.64
N ASN A 36 2.21 3.20 18.56
CA ASN A 36 2.44 1.75 18.43
C ASN A 36 1.39 1.01 17.59
N LEU A 37 0.72 1.68 16.64
CA LEU A 37 -0.23 1.01 15.74
C LEU A 37 0.44 -0.13 14.93
N LEU A 38 1.73 0.00 14.66
CA LEU A 38 2.53 -1.03 13.97
C LEU A 38 3.31 -1.94 14.94
N GLU A 39 3.07 -1.89 16.26
CA GLU A 39 3.81 -2.71 17.24
C GLU A 39 3.71 -4.20 16.94
N ASN A 40 2.50 -4.63 16.59
CA ASN A 40 2.13 -6.02 16.38
C ASN A 40 2.23 -6.47 14.92
N VAL A 41 2.68 -5.59 14.01
CA VAL A 41 3.01 -5.97 12.64
C VAL A 41 4.38 -6.64 12.65
N PRO A 42 4.61 -7.73 11.88
CA PRO A 42 5.93 -8.31 11.74
C PRO A 42 6.96 -7.26 11.32
N LYS A 43 8.12 -7.26 11.98
CA LYS A 43 9.21 -6.33 11.72
C LYS A 43 10.48 -7.09 11.40
N GLY A 44 11.34 -6.46 10.62
CA GLY A 44 12.68 -6.95 10.36
C GLY A 44 13.62 -5.81 10.03
N GLU A 45 14.83 -6.16 9.62
CA GLU A 45 15.79 -5.17 9.16
C GLU A 45 15.22 -4.40 7.96
N ILE A 46 15.40 -3.08 7.99
CA ILE A 46 15.19 -2.20 6.86
C ILE A 46 16.56 -1.70 6.43
N VAL A 47 16.97 -2.07 5.21
CA VAL A 47 18.24 -1.64 4.63
C VAL A 47 18.35 -0.10 4.58
N PRO A 48 19.59 0.45 4.54
CA PRO A 48 19.82 1.88 4.32
C PRO A 48 19.02 2.43 3.13
N GLU A 49 18.58 3.68 3.22
CA GLU A 49 17.71 4.35 2.23
C GLU A 49 18.18 4.15 0.78
N ALA A 50 19.47 4.36 0.53
CA ALA A 50 20.08 4.22 -0.79
C ALA A 50 19.99 2.80 -1.39
N GLN A 51 19.76 1.77 -0.56
CA GLN A 51 19.65 0.38 -0.98
C GLN A 51 18.20 -0.09 -1.14
N ARG A 52 17.20 0.68 -0.69
CA ARG A 52 15.81 0.23 -0.63
C ARG A 52 15.24 -0.07 -2.01
N PHE A 53 15.55 0.75 -3.01
CA PHE A 53 15.07 0.55 -4.38
C PHE A 53 15.58 -0.77 -4.99
N ILE A 54 16.89 -1.01 -4.96
CA ILE A 54 17.48 -2.25 -5.48
C ILE A 54 17.10 -3.45 -4.62
N THR A 55 16.92 -3.24 -3.32
CA THR A 55 16.48 -4.31 -2.42
C THR A 55 15.05 -4.73 -2.74
N LEU A 56 14.14 -3.82 -3.07
CA LEU A 56 12.75 -4.14 -3.40
C LEU A 56 12.59 -4.68 -4.83
N THR A 57 13.27 -4.05 -5.80
CA THR A 57 13.02 -4.29 -7.23
C THR A 57 14.04 -5.24 -7.87
N GLY A 58 15.26 -5.26 -7.33
CA GLY A 58 16.42 -5.92 -7.93
C GLY A 58 17.20 -5.08 -8.95
N TYR A 59 16.77 -3.85 -9.22
CA TYR A 59 17.43 -2.95 -10.17
C TYR A 59 18.14 -1.78 -9.49
N ASP A 60 19.24 -1.30 -10.06
CA ASP A 60 19.79 0.00 -9.67
C ASP A 60 18.84 1.14 -10.08
N GLU A 61 18.48 2.00 -9.12
CA GLU A 61 17.51 3.09 -9.33
C GLU A 61 17.96 4.05 -10.44
N ASN A 62 19.25 4.38 -10.51
CA ASN A 62 19.77 5.33 -11.48
C ASN A 62 19.80 4.75 -12.89
N VAL A 63 19.96 3.44 -13.02
CA VAL A 63 19.90 2.73 -14.31
C VAL A 63 18.44 2.59 -14.74
N ALA A 64 17.56 2.21 -13.82
CA ALA A 64 16.17 1.92 -14.13
C ALA A 64 15.35 3.17 -14.48
N VAL A 65 15.56 4.30 -13.78
CA VAL A 65 14.90 5.57 -14.09
C VAL A 65 15.30 6.12 -15.46
N LYS A 66 16.51 5.83 -15.94
CA LYS A 66 16.97 6.23 -17.28
C LYS A 66 16.37 5.35 -18.38
N SER A 67 16.12 4.09 -18.06
CA SER A 67 15.47 3.13 -18.94
C SER A 67 13.95 3.20 -18.74
N ASN A 68 13.29 4.18 -19.37
CA ASN A 68 11.82 4.29 -19.43
C ASN A 68 11.11 3.09 -20.11
N SER A 69 11.81 1.98 -20.39
CA SER A 69 11.28 0.78 -20.98
C SER A 69 11.75 -0.46 -20.21
N ALA A 70 10.81 -1.33 -19.84
CA ALA A 70 11.09 -2.63 -19.24
C ALA A 70 11.94 -3.54 -20.14
N THR A 71 12.01 -3.27 -21.46
CA THR A 71 12.81 -4.05 -22.42
C THR A 71 14.33 -3.86 -22.29
N VAL A 72 14.80 -2.86 -21.54
CA VAL A 72 16.24 -2.63 -21.29
C VAL A 72 16.69 -3.23 -19.95
N LEU A 73 15.74 -3.61 -19.10
CA LEU A 73 16.02 -4.18 -17.80
C LEU A 73 16.30 -5.69 -17.95
N ASN A 74 17.41 -6.16 -17.38
CA ASN A 74 17.71 -7.59 -17.35
C ASN A 74 16.61 -8.31 -16.53
N ALA A 75 15.89 -9.24 -17.16
CA ALA A 75 14.83 -10.00 -16.50
C ALA A 75 15.36 -10.80 -15.29
N ASP A 76 16.60 -11.27 -15.34
CA ASP A 76 17.24 -12.06 -14.28
C ASP A 76 17.50 -11.23 -13.00
N SER A 77 17.47 -9.90 -13.11
CA SER A 77 17.63 -9.02 -11.95
C SER A 77 16.33 -8.78 -11.19
N GLN A 78 15.16 -9.08 -11.79
CA GLN A 78 13.88 -8.82 -11.14
C GLN A 78 13.71 -9.68 -9.89
N LYS A 79 13.42 -9.04 -8.75
CA LYS A 79 13.01 -9.76 -7.55
C LYS A 79 11.54 -10.14 -7.60
N TRP A 80 11.28 -11.40 -7.29
CA TRP A 80 9.95 -11.96 -7.12
C TRP A 80 9.74 -12.28 -5.65
N TRP A 81 8.74 -11.65 -5.05
CA TRP A 81 8.38 -11.77 -3.64
C TRP A 81 7.18 -12.68 -3.51
N ARG A 82 7.37 -13.84 -2.89
CA ARG A 82 6.29 -14.78 -2.60
C ARG A 82 5.55 -14.32 -1.35
N MET A 83 4.23 -14.19 -1.43
CA MET A 83 3.40 -13.92 -0.26
C MET A 83 3.53 -15.08 0.73
N GLU A 84 3.96 -14.76 1.95
CA GLU A 84 4.15 -15.74 3.02
C GLU A 84 2.95 -15.73 3.97
N LYS A 85 2.54 -14.52 4.40
CA LYS A 85 1.43 -14.31 5.33
C LYS A 85 0.76 -12.98 5.07
N SER A 86 -0.50 -12.89 5.44
CA SER A 86 -1.19 -11.61 5.61
C SER A 86 -1.91 -11.59 6.96
N GLY A 87 -2.25 -10.41 7.44
CA GLY A 87 -3.04 -10.33 8.65
C GLY A 87 -3.71 -9.00 8.86
N VAL A 88 -4.65 -9.02 9.79
CA VAL A 88 -5.43 -7.86 10.19
C VAL A 88 -5.34 -7.71 11.70
N ILE A 89 -5.05 -6.50 12.16
CA ILE A 89 -5.02 -6.15 13.57
C ILE A 89 -6.15 -5.15 13.82
N TYR A 90 -7.10 -5.51 14.66
CA TYR A 90 -8.24 -4.67 15.02
C TYR A 90 -8.03 -4.08 16.40
N TRP A 91 -8.34 -2.79 16.55
CA TRP A 91 -8.33 -2.12 17.85
C TRP A 91 -9.74 -1.69 18.25
N TYR A 92 -10.25 -2.26 19.34
CA TYR A 92 -11.58 -1.96 19.88
C TYR A 92 -11.57 -2.00 21.41
N GLU A 93 -12.17 -0.99 22.06
CA GLU A 93 -12.32 -0.91 23.52
C GLU A 93 -11.02 -1.14 24.33
N GLY A 94 -9.86 -0.75 23.79
CA GLY A 94 -8.58 -0.92 24.47
C GLY A 94 -7.98 -2.32 24.39
N LYS A 95 -8.57 -3.23 23.61
CA LYS A 95 -8.02 -4.54 23.26
C LYS A 95 -7.57 -4.55 21.80
N TYR A 96 -6.57 -5.37 21.51
CA TYR A 96 -6.23 -5.71 20.13
C TYR A 96 -6.59 -7.18 19.88
N GLU A 97 -7.09 -7.44 18.69
CA GLU A 97 -7.27 -8.79 18.15
C GLU A 97 -6.51 -8.87 16.83
N THR A 98 -5.94 -10.03 16.54
CA THR A 98 -5.17 -10.26 15.32
C THR A 98 -5.67 -11.52 14.64
N ASP A 99 -6.05 -11.39 13.37
CA ASP A 99 -6.23 -12.51 12.46
C ASP A 99 -5.02 -12.60 11.53
N VAL A 100 -4.51 -13.81 11.33
CA VAL A 100 -3.36 -14.08 10.45
C VAL A 100 -3.74 -15.23 9.54
N GLU A 101 -3.54 -15.03 8.25
CA GLU A 101 -3.73 -16.03 7.22
C GLU A 101 -2.38 -16.36 6.58
N ASP A 102 -2.18 -17.63 6.26
CA ASP A 102 -1.09 -18.02 5.37
C ASP A 102 -1.32 -17.40 3.99
N GLY A 103 -0.24 -16.95 3.35
CA GLY A 103 -0.30 -16.37 2.01
C GLY A 103 -0.81 -17.39 0.98
N ASP A 104 -1.37 -16.87 -0.11
CA ASP A 104 -1.83 -17.68 -1.24
C ASP A 104 -0.68 -18.23 -2.12
N PHE A 105 0.56 -18.01 -1.69
CA PHE A 105 1.82 -18.33 -2.38
C PHE A 105 1.99 -17.62 -3.74
N THR A 106 1.20 -16.59 -4.04
CA THR A 106 1.37 -15.75 -5.22
C THR A 106 2.69 -14.97 -5.15
N TYR A 107 3.36 -14.82 -6.29
CA TYR A 107 4.59 -14.05 -6.42
C TYR A 107 4.28 -12.67 -6.98
N TYR A 108 4.86 -11.65 -6.38
CA TYR A 108 4.71 -10.25 -6.77
C TYR A 108 6.06 -9.63 -7.11
N ALA A 109 6.08 -8.77 -8.13
CA ALA A 109 7.28 -8.07 -8.58
C ALA A 109 7.01 -6.58 -8.74
N PHE A 110 7.76 -5.78 -7.99
CA PHE A 110 7.75 -4.31 -8.06
C PHE A 110 8.69 -3.87 -9.19
N TYR A 111 8.14 -3.48 -10.33
CA TYR A 111 8.94 -3.03 -11.46
C TYR A 111 9.26 -1.54 -11.37
N PRO A 112 10.47 -1.10 -11.78
CA PRO A 112 10.86 0.31 -11.79
C PRO A 112 9.95 1.28 -12.54
N ASN A 113 9.18 0.78 -13.52
CA ASN A 113 8.22 1.57 -14.29
C ASN A 113 6.92 1.88 -13.52
N GLY A 114 6.85 1.54 -12.23
CA GLY A 114 5.69 1.75 -11.37
C GLY A 114 4.58 0.72 -11.59
N LYS A 115 4.87 -0.42 -12.23
CA LYS A 115 3.93 -1.54 -12.35
C LYS A 115 4.26 -2.63 -11.33
N LEU A 116 3.22 -3.20 -10.75
CA LEU A 116 3.28 -4.36 -9.88
C LEU A 116 2.71 -5.54 -10.68
N TYR A 117 3.52 -6.56 -10.89
CA TYR A 117 3.11 -7.78 -11.60
C TYR A 117 2.92 -8.92 -10.61
N ALA A 118 2.03 -9.84 -10.93
CA ALA A 118 1.77 -11.05 -10.17
C ALA A 118 1.89 -12.31 -11.04
N ARG A 119 2.20 -13.45 -10.42
CA ARG A 119 2.16 -14.79 -11.03
C ARG A 119 2.02 -15.88 -9.95
N TYR A 120 1.44 -17.02 -10.30
CA TYR A 120 1.21 -18.12 -9.34
C TYR A 120 2.44 -19.03 -9.19
N THR A 121 3.20 -19.24 -10.26
CA THR A 121 4.47 -19.97 -10.26
C THR A 121 5.59 -19.13 -10.89
N LEU A 122 6.85 -19.52 -10.71
CA LEU A 122 7.98 -18.77 -11.29
C LEU A 122 8.11 -18.97 -12.81
N GLU A 123 7.43 -19.96 -13.36
CA GLU A 123 7.40 -20.29 -14.79
C GLU A 123 6.24 -19.58 -15.51
N ASP A 124 5.22 -19.14 -14.78
CA ASP A 124 4.06 -18.46 -15.34
C ASP A 124 4.43 -17.11 -15.97
N THR A 125 3.67 -16.77 -17.01
CA THR A 125 3.71 -15.42 -17.60
C THR A 125 3.15 -14.41 -16.59
N PRO A 126 3.91 -13.38 -16.20
CA PRO A 126 3.41 -12.36 -15.30
C PRO A 126 2.21 -11.59 -15.85
N ILE A 127 1.26 -11.28 -14.97
CA ILE A 127 0.12 -10.41 -15.26
C ILE A 127 0.26 -9.09 -14.50
N GLU A 128 -0.12 -7.98 -15.13
CA GLU A 128 -0.18 -6.68 -14.43
C GLU A 128 -1.27 -6.76 -13.36
N TYR A 129 -0.91 -6.51 -12.10
CA TYR A 129 -1.80 -6.58 -10.95
C TYR A 129 -2.21 -5.18 -10.48
N ALA A 130 -1.24 -4.28 -10.35
CA ALA A 130 -1.46 -2.93 -9.86
C ALA A 130 -0.39 -1.97 -10.39
N SER A 131 -0.55 -0.69 -10.04
CA SER A 131 0.54 0.28 -10.08
C SER A 131 1.09 0.51 -8.68
N TRP A 132 2.37 0.85 -8.59
CA TRP A 132 3.02 1.19 -7.32
C TRP A 132 3.98 2.37 -7.46
N ARG A 133 4.30 3.02 -6.34
CA ARG A 133 5.34 4.06 -6.26
C ARG A 133 5.85 4.24 -4.83
N TRP A 134 7.04 4.82 -4.70
CA TRP A 134 7.46 5.41 -3.42
C TRP A 134 6.59 6.65 -3.09
N ILE A 135 6.15 6.77 -1.85
CA ILE A 135 5.34 7.91 -1.38
C ILE A 135 6.23 9.04 -0.88
N ASP A 136 7.34 8.70 -0.22
CA ASP A 136 8.27 9.62 0.42
C ASP A 136 9.70 9.46 -0.14
N SER A 137 10.52 10.51 0.02
CA SER A 137 11.92 10.48 -0.43
C SER A 137 12.76 9.48 0.37
N SER A 138 12.41 9.25 1.63
CA SER A 138 13.04 8.26 2.50
C SER A 138 12.75 6.82 2.09
N LYS A 139 11.83 6.57 1.14
CA LYS A 139 11.43 5.24 0.70
C LYS A 139 10.99 4.35 1.88
N SER A 140 10.29 4.93 2.84
CA SER A 140 9.67 4.24 3.97
C SER A 140 8.25 3.81 3.67
N LYS A 141 7.61 4.38 2.64
CA LYS A 141 6.22 4.09 2.28
C LYS A 141 6.06 3.81 0.79
N ILE A 142 5.19 2.86 0.48
CA ILE A 142 4.77 2.55 -0.89
C ILE A 142 3.28 2.86 -1.05
N GLY A 143 2.93 3.41 -2.21
CA GLY A 143 1.56 3.51 -2.69
C GLY A 143 1.30 2.34 -3.61
N VAL A 144 0.18 1.66 -3.43
CA VAL A 144 -0.30 0.63 -4.37
C VAL A 144 -1.71 0.98 -4.79
N LYS A 145 -1.95 0.98 -6.11
CA LYS A 145 -3.25 1.29 -6.70
C LYS A 145 -3.64 0.23 -7.70
N THR A 146 -4.73 -0.48 -7.42
CA THR A 146 -5.38 -1.40 -8.36
C THR A 146 -6.35 -0.63 -9.26
N SER A 147 -6.87 -1.27 -10.31
CA SER A 147 -7.88 -0.67 -11.19
C SER A 147 -9.21 -0.38 -10.51
N PHE A 148 -9.47 -0.97 -9.34
CA PHE A 148 -10.77 -0.93 -8.66
C PHE A 148 -10.76 -0.12 -7.37
N THR A 149 -9.58 0.29 -6.89
CA THR A 149 -9.41 0.93 -5.59
C THR A 149 -8.72 2.28 -5.72
N GLU A 150 -8.91 3.12 -4.71
CA GLU A 150 -8.00 4.25 -4.49
C GLU A 150 -6.58 3.74 -4.18
N GLU A 151 -5.60 4.65 -4.24
CA GLU A 151 -4.24 4.32 -3.85
C GLU A 151 -4.18 4.12 -2.34
N LEU A 152 -3.76 2.92 -1.92
CA LEU A 152 -3.51 2.62 -0.53
C LEU A 152 -2.03 2.86 -0.22
N VAL A 153 -1.77 3.53 0.90
CA VAL A 153 -0.41 3.84 1.36
C VAL A 153 -0.01 2.86 2.46
N TYR A 154 1.08 2.15 2.23
CA TYR A 154 1.63 1.16 3.14
C TYR A 154 2.97 1.64 3.70
N GLU A 155 3.17 1.46 5.00
CA GLU A 155 4.42 1.70 5.71
C GLU A 155 5.24 0.41 5.77
N ILE A 156 6.51 0.47 5.38
CA ILE A 156 7.42 -0.67 5.38
C ILE A 156 7.93 -0.93 6.79
N THR A 157 7.79 -2.18 7.25
CA THR A 157 8.26 -2.66 8.56
C THR A 157 9.41 -3.67 8.44
N GLU A 158 9.68 -4.18 7.23
CA GLU A 158 10.84 -5.02 6.89
C GLU A 158 11.19 -4.78 5.41
N LEU A 159 12.48 -4.60 5.09
CA LEU A 159 12.97 -4.60 3.71
C LEU A 159 14.45 -4.97 3.70
N ASN A 160 14.75 -6.21 3.34
CA ASN A 160 16.11 -6.75 3.29
C ASN A 160 16.26 -7.77 2.13
N SER A 161 17.37 -8.50 2.08
CA SER A 161 17.62 -9.49 1.03
C SER A 161 16.67 -10.69 1.05
N PHE A 162 15.99 -10.94 2.16
CA PHE A 162 15.18 -12.14 2.40
C PHE A 162 13.69 -11.87 2.45
N GLY A 163 13.27 -10.66 2.86
CA GLY A 163 11.86 -10.36 3.08
C GLY A 163 11.48 -8.91 2.90
N VAL A 164 10.17 -8.73 2.69
CA VAL A 164 9.47 -7.46 2.65
C VAL A 164 8.22 -7.59 3.49
N THR A 165 8.00 -6.66 4.41
CA THR A 165 6.74 -6.54 5.16
C THR A 165 6.29 -5.10 5.12
N TYR A 166 5.01 -4.88 4.85
CA TYR A 166 4.41 -3.54 4.88
C TYR A 166 2.98 -3.59 5.42
N ALA A 167 2.51 -2.44 5.92
CA ALA A 167 1.22 -2.33 6.57
C ALA A 167 0.48 -1.05 6.21
N HIS A 168 -0.83 -1.15 6.04
CA HIS A 168 -1.76 -0.05 5.82
C HIS A 168 -2.62 0.17 7.06
N ILE A 169 -2.69 1.41 7.52
CA ILE A 169 -3.49 1.80 8.68
C ILE A 169 -4.78 2.45 8.18
N ILE A 170 -5.91 1.90 8.60
CA ILE A 170 -7.24 2.44 8.37
C ILE A 170 -7.77 2.95 9.71
N SER A 171 -8.06 4.24 9.79
CA SER A 171 -8.64 4.85 10.99
C SER A 171 -9.90 5.63 10.63
N GLU A 172 -11.06 5.08 10.98
CA GLU A 172 -12.36 5.71 10.71
C GLU A 172 -13.27 5.62 11.92
N MET A 173 -13.97 6.73 12.23
CA MET A 173 -14.99 6.79 13.29
C MET A 173 -14.56 6.21 14.66
N GLY A 174 -13.28 6.32 15.01
CA GLY A 174 -12.73 5.81 16.28
C GLY A 174 -12.33 4.34 16.26
N TYR A 175 -12.51 3.63 15.14
CA TYR A 175 -11.97 2.30 14.90
C TYR A 175 -10.63 2.42 14.18
N THR A 176 -9.66 1.59 14.56
CA THR A 176 -8.39 1.48 13.84
C THR A 176 -8.13 0.03 13.51
N THR A 177 -7.85 -0.21 12.24
CA THR A 177 -7.49 -1.50 11.68
C THR A 177 -6.15 -1.37 10.97
N VAL A 178 -5.26 -2.33 11.17
CA VAL A 178 -4.00 -2.42 10.46
C VAL A 178 -4.00 -3.67 9.61
N LEU A 179 -3.96 -3.49 8.30
CA LEU A 179 -3.77 -4.55 7.32
C LEU A 179 -2.28 -4.68 7.05
N TRP A 180 -1.73 -5.89 7.08
CA TRP A 180 -0.32 -6.10 6.75
C TRP A 180 -0.11 -7.35 5.90
N GLU A 181 0.96 -7.32 5.12
CA GLU A 181 1.37 -8.40 4.25
C GLU A 181 2.87 -8.63 4.40
N GLN A 182 3.25 -9.90 4.49
CA GLN A 182 4.63 -10.35 4.61
C GLN A 182 5.00 -11.24 3.43
N TYR A 183 6.17 -10.97 2.89
CA TYR A 183 6.71 -11.63 1.73
C TYR A 183 8.12 -12.15 1.99
N LYS A 184 8.46 -13.24 1.31
CA LYS A 184 9.83 -13.76 1.23
C LYS A 184 10.32 -13.77 -0.21
N LEU A 185 11.63 -13.71 -0.39
CA LEU A 185 12.21 -13.87 -1.72
C LEU A 185 11.81 -15.24 -2.28
N GLY A 186 11.23 -15.25 -3.48
CA GLY A 186 10.91 -16.46 -4.22
C GLY A 186 12.18 -17.14 -4.72
N ASN A 187 12.26 -18.45 -4.52
CA ASN A 187 13.33 -19.32 -5.03
C ASN A 187 12.78 -20.27 -6.08
#